data_AF-A0A517XL63-F1
#
_entry.id   AF-A0A517XL63-F1
#
_cell.length_a   1.000
_cell.length_b   1.000
_cell.length_c   1.000
_cell.angle_alpha   90.00
_cell.angle_beta   90.00
_cell.angle_gamma   90.00
#
_symmetry.space_group_name_H-M   'P 1'
#
loop_
_entity.id
_entity.type
_entity.pdbx_description
1 polymer ?
#
loop_
_entity_poly.entity_id
_entity_poly.type
_entity_poly.pdbx_seq_one_letter_code
_entity_poly.pdbx_strand_id
1 'polypeptide(L)'
;MKVGDFSRGGEGRAAEGVRALNHDMSPEAVLVPFGVLELNRGAVPIHQPWFLFGRSRETSDFLADGLDLWWQERKAVHPGVTRLHVELDNGPEIGSSRTQFLNRMVGFVDRHRVAVELVYLPPCHSKYNPIERCWGILERHWNGALLSSVADVLRWAGTMTWRGLRPIIRETTAVYERGVRLTKAAFRPIAARLTRSRTLPKWSLTIQPKGLGR
;
A
#
# COMPACT_ATOMS: atom_id res chain seq x y z
N MET A 1 13.10 -1.84 -2.67
CA MET A 1 13.68 -2.14 -4.00
C MET A 1 14.94 -1.32 -4.20
N LYS A 2 16.05 -1.97 -4.59
CA LYS A 2 17.27 -1.28 -5.03
C LYS A 2 17.16 -0.91 -6.51
N VAL A 3 17.51 0.33 -6.82
CA VAL A 3 17.57 0.90 -8.17
C VAL A 3 19.02 0.91 -8.63
N GLY A 4 19.25 0.56 -9.89
CA GLY A 4 20.57 0.38 -10.48
C GLY A 4 20.56 -0.74 -11.52
N ASP A 5 21.70 -0.89 -12.19
CA ASP A 5 21.91 -1.83 -13.31
C ASP A 5 22.02 -3.30 -12.87
N PHE A 6 21.22 -3.71 -11.88
CA PHE A 6 21.26 -5.03 -11.29
C PHE A 6 20.44 -6.04 -12.08
N SER A 7 20.98 -7.25 -12.22
CA SER A 7 20.23 -8.41 -12.71
C SER A 7 19.14 -8.78 -11.70
N ARG A 8 17.94 -9.06 -12.21
CA ARG A 8 16.79 -9.51 -11.40
C ARG A 8 16.38 -10.94 -11.77
N GLY A 9 17.27 -11.68 -12.44
CA GLY A 9 17.07 -13.08 -12.79
C GLY A 9 15.94 -13.35 -13.79
N GLY A 10 15.51 -12.34 -14.55
CA GLY A 10 14.49 -12.47 -15.60
C GLY A 10 15.08 -12.50 -17.01
N GLU A 11 14.20 -12.76 -17.98
CA GLU A 11 14.54 -12.85 -19.39
C GLU A 11 13.80 -11.78 -20.20
N GLY A 12 14.51 -11.16 -21.15
CA GLY A 12 13.95 -10.20 -22.10
C GLY A 12 13.79 -10.82 -23.50
N ARG A 13 12.90 -10.26 -24.32
CA ARG A 13 12.68 -10.71 -25.72
C ARG A 13 13.57 -10.01 -26.75
N ALA A 14 14.66 -9.39 -26.31
CA ALA A 14 15.60 -8.71 -27.18
C ALA A 14 16.52 -9.72 -27.89
N ALA A 15 17.03 -9.35 -29.08
CA ALA A 15 17.97 -10.18 -29.83
C ALA A 15 19.30 -10.38 -29.09
N GLU A 16 19.70 -9.39 -28.28
CA GLU A 16 20.88 -9.45 -27.42
C GLU A 16 20.48 -9.38 -25.95
N GLY A 17 21.23 -10.09 -25.10
CA GLY A 17 21.06 -10.06 -23.66
C GLY A 17 21.45 -8.69 -23.09
N VAL A 18 20.61 -8.16 -22.21
CA VAL A 18 20.91 -6.89 -21.52
C VAL A 18 22.01 -7.13 -20.50
N ARG A 19 23.12 -6.36 -20.60
CA ARG A 19 24.22 -6.45 -19.64
C ARG A 19 23.79 -5.87 -18.29
N ALA A 20 23.98 -6.62 -17.22
CA ALA A 20 23.60 -6.23 -15.87
C ALA A 20 24.65 -6.70 -14.85
N LEU A 21 24.74 -6.00 -13.73
CA LEU A 21 25.53 -6.36 -12.56
C LEU A 21 24.88 -7.55 -11.85
N ASN A 22 25.68 -8.55 -11.51
CA ASN A 22 25.23 -9.75 -10.79
C ASN A 22 25.05 -9.52 -9.27
N HIS A 23 25.56 -8.40 -8.75
CA HIS A 23 25.51 -8.06 -7.33
C HIS A 23 24.93 -6.65 -7.12
N ASP A 24 24.03 -6.54 -6.15
CA ASP A 24 23.32 -5.31 -5.81
C ASP A 24 24.12 -4.39 -4.86
N MET A 25 25.34 -4.06 -5.24
CA MET A 25 26.24 -3.18 -4.49
C MET A 25 26.02 -1.72 -4.90
N SER A 26 25.99 -0.81 -3.93
CA SER A 26 25.89 0.65 -4.16
C SER A 26 24.71 1.07 -5.06
N PRO A 27 23.45 0.86 -4.63
CA PRO A 27 22.28 1.23 -5.44
C PRO A 27 22.19 2.75 -5.63
N GLU A 28 21.77 3.17 -6.83
CA GLU A 28 21.48 4.57 -7.18
C GLU A 28 20.37 5.16 -6.30
N ALA A 29 19.40 4.32 -5.92
CA ALA A 29 18.36 4.66 -4.97
C ALA A 29 17.78 3.41 -4.31
N VAL A 30 17.10 3.61 -3.18
CA VAL A 30 16.23 2.60 -2.58
C VAL A 30 14.80 3.14 -2.58
N LEU A 31 13.90 2.42 -3.25
CA LEU A 31 12.48 2.72 -3.29
C LEU A 31 11.69 1.80 -2.37
N VAL A 32 10.70 2.36 -1.71
CA VAL A 32 9.71 1.66 -0.90
C VAL A 32 8.39 1.64 -1.68
N PRO A 33 7.92 0.46 -2.15
CA PRO A 33 6.63 0.36 -2.81
C PRO A 33 5.50 0.32 -1.77
N PHE A 34 4.41 0.97 -2.09
CA PHE A 34 3.10 0.81 -1.45
C PHE A 34 2.06 0.65 -2.56
N GLY A 35 1.03 -0.15 -2.33
CA GLY A 35 -0.01 -0.37 -3.33
C GLY A 35 -1.39 -0.56 -2.72
N VAL A 36 -2.39 -0.10 -3.47
CA VAL A 36 -3.80 -0.37 -3.24
C VAL A 36 -4.36 -1.04 -4.50
N LEU A 37 -5.03 -2.17 -4.33
CA LEU A 37 -5.77 -2.82 -5.40
C LEU A 37 -7.26 -2.69 -5.14
N GLU A 38 -7.93 -1.82 -5.89
CA GLU A 38 -9.38 -1.66 -5.81
C GLU A 38 -10.04 -2.91 -6.40
N LEU A 39 -10.66 -3.75 -5.56
CA LEU A 39 -11.30 -4.98 -6.04
C LEU A 39 -12.72 -4.72 -6.52
N ASN A 40 -13.57 -4.16 -5.66
CA ASN A 40 -14.99 -4.00 -5.91
C ASN A 40 -15.54 -2.72 -5.26
N ARG A 41 -16.62 -2.18 -5.84
CA ARG A 41 -17.52 -1.21 -5.22
C ARG A 41 -18.90 -1.85 -5.11
N GLY A 42 -19.25 -2.30 -3.90
CA GLY A 42 -20.41 -3.16 -3.72
C GLY A 42 -20.28 -4.42 -4.58
N ALA A 43 -21.28 -4.70 -5.42
CA ALA A 43 -21.27 -5.83 -6.35
C ALA A 43 -20.52 -5.55 -7.68
N VAL A 44 -20.03 -4.33 -7.91
CA VAL A 44 -19.38 -3.93 -9.16
C VAL A 44 -17.86 -4.16 -9.08
N PRO A 45 -17.27 -5.03 -9.91
CA PRO A 45 -15.82 -5.20 -9.98
C PRO A 45 -15.11 -3.96 -10.54
N ILE A 46 -13.95 -3.62 -9.98
CA ILE A 46 -13.14 -2.46 -10.41
C ILE A 46 -11.76 -2.93 -10.92
N HIS A 47 -11.05 -3.70 -10.11
CA HIS A 47 -9.70 -4.21 -10.40
C HIS A 47 -8.63 -3.15 -10.74
N GLN A 48 -8.74 -1.91 -10.25
CA GLN A 48 -7.77 -0.85 -10.53
C GLN A 48 -6.58 -0.93 -9.55
N PRO A 49 -5.34 -1.17 -10.01
CA PRO A 49 -4.17 -1.02 -9.17
C PRO A 49 -3.76 0.45 -9.08
N TRP A 50 -3.27 0.85 -7.91
CA TRP A 50 -2.68 2.15 -7.65
C TRP A 50 -1.41 1.94 -6.82
N PHE A 51 -0.28 2.49 -7.25
CA PHE A 51 1.02 2.30 -6.62
C PHE A 51 1.67 3.63 -6.26
N LEU A 52 2.28 3.67 -5.09
CA LEU A 52 3.14 4.76 -4.62
C LEU A 52 4.54 4.23 -4.40
N PHE A 53 5.53 4.93 -4.97
CA PHE A 53 6.94 4.67 -4.71
C PHE A 53 7.52 5.79 -3.84
N GLY A 54 7.87 5.44 -2.60
CA GLY A 54 8.55 6.35 -1.67
C GLY A 54 10.07 6.24 -1.75
N ARG A 55 10.79 7.33 -1.52
CA ARG A 55 12.27 7.35 -1.50
C ARG A 55 12.89 7.26 -0.10
N SER A 56 12.06 7.14 0.94
CA SER A 56 12.50 7.10 2.34
C SER A 56 12.31 5.70 2.94
N ARG A 57 11.35 5.52 3.84
CA ARG A 57 11.25 4.32 4.68
C ARG A 57 9.80 3.86 4.75
N GLU A 58 9.62 2.54 4.75
CA GLU A 58 8.35 1.93 5.05
C GLU A 58 8.03 2.13 6.54
N THR A 59 7.03 2.94 6.82
CA THR A 59 6.60 3.31 8.18
C THR A 59 5.07 3.40 8.20
N SER A 60 4.47 3.36 9.39
CA SER A 60 3.03 3.61 9.53
C SER A 60 2.58 4.93 8.88
N ASP A 61 3.42 5.97 8.94
CA ASP A 61 3.09 7.28 8.36
C ASP A 61 3.16 7.26 6.83
N PHE A 62 4.18 6.61 6.25
CA PHE A 62 4.27 6.42 4.79
C PHE A 62 3.04 5.69 4.24
N LEU A 63 2.63 4.60 4.90
CA LEU A 63 1.50 3.78 4.45
C LEU A 63 0.17 4.53 4.63
N ALA A 64 0.01 5.29 5.73
CA ALA A 64 -1.16 6.12 5.94
C ALA A 64 -1.27 7.29 4.95
N ASP A 65 -0.15 7.94 4.63
CA ASP A 65 -0.12 9.01 3.63
C ASP A 65 -0.37 8.46 2.22
N GLY A 66 0.11 7.26 1.92
CA GLY A 66 -0.22 6.53 0.71
C GLY A 66 -1.72 6.24 0.58
N LEU A 67 -2.36 5.77 1.65
CA LEU A 67 -3.82 5.58 1.69
C LEU A 67 -4.58 6.89 1.55
N ASP A 68 -4.13 7.96 2.20
CA ASP A 68 -4.73 9.29 2.10
C ASP A 68 -4.66 9.82 0.66
N LEU A 69 -3.49 9.74 0.03
CA LEU A 69 -3.26 10.17 -1.35
C LEU A 69 -4.11 9.36 -2.34
N TRP A 70 -4.12 8.03 -2.21
CA TRP A 70 -4.97 7.16 -3.02
C TRP A 70 -6.43 7.58 -2.92
N TRP A 71 -6.95 7.73 -1.70
CA TRP A 71 -8.36 8.06 -1.51
C TRP A 71 -8.70 9.46 -2.01
N GLN A 72 -7.84 10.45 -1.79
CA GLN A 72 -8.04 11.80 -2.33
C GLN A 72 -8.19 11.80 -3.85
N GLU A 73 -7.36 11.02 -4.55
CA GLU A 73 -7.38 10.91 -6.00
C GLU A 73 -8.59 10.09 -6.51
N ARG A 74 -8.96 9.04 -5.79
CA ARG A 74 -9.91 8.02 -6.26
C ARG A 74 -11.32 8.19 -5.74
N LYS A 75 -11.56 8.96 -4.67
CA LYS A 75 -12.91 9.15 -4.10
C LYS A 75 -13.94 9.66 -5.09
N ALA A 76 -13.54 10.49 -6.06
CA ALA A 76 -14.44 11.07 -7.05
C ALA A 76 -15.05 10.01 -7.99
N VAL A 77 -14.32 8.91 -8.25
CA VAL A 77 -14.84 7.78 -9.05
C VAL A 77 -15.63 6.77 -8.21
N HIS A 78 -15.70 6.98 -6.91
CA HIS A 78 -16.42 6.16 -5.94
C HIS A 78 -17.57 6.93 -5.26
N PRO A 79 -18.50 7.54 -6.04
CA PRO A 79 -19.58 8.32 -5.46
C PRO A 79 -20.48 7.45 -4.57
N GLY A 80 -20.87 8.01 -3.42
CA GLY A 80 -21.75 7.35 -2.45
C GLY A 80 -21.07 6.28 -1.60
N VAL A 81 -19.75 6.03 -1.74
CA VAL A 81 -19.03 5.12 -0.84
C VAL A 81 -18.91 5.74 0.55
N THR A 82 -19.54 5.10 1.54
CA THR A 82 -19.52 5.51 2.95
C THR A 82 -18.67 4.59 3.83
N ARG A 83 -18.19 3.47 3.28
CA ARG A 83 -17.33 2.50 3.96
C ARG A 83 -16.26 1.96 3.03
N LEU A 84 -15.03 1.87 3.53
CA LEU A 84 -13.92 1.14 2.93
C LEU A 84 -13.67 -0.14 3.72
N HIS A 85 -13.58 -1.26 3.00
CA HIS A 85 -13.11 -2.53 3.54
C HIS A 85 -11.67 -2.72 3.05
N VAL A 86 -10.72 -2.81 3.98
CA VAL A 86 -9.29 -2.84 3.68
C VAL A 86 -8.69 -4.14 4.19
N GLU A 87 -8.23 -4.98 3.27
CA GLU A 87 -7.51 -6.22 3.57
C GLU A 87 -6.02 -5.94 3.73
N LEU A 88 -5.49 -6.28 4.91
CA LEU A 88 -4.11 -6.02 5.32
C LEU A 88 -3.38 -7.34 5.60
N ASP A 89 -2.11 -7.41 5.27
CA ASP A 89 -1.22 -8.55 5.54
C ASP A 89 -0.73 -8.63 7.01
N ASN A 90 -1.11 -7.65 7.83
CA ASN A 90 -0.71 -7.50 9.22
C ASN A 90 0.83 -7.36 9.40
N GLY A 91 1.50 -6.72 8.45
CA GLY A 91 2.91 -6.33 8.56
C GLY A 91 3.21 -5.42 9.76
N PRO A 92 4.49 -5.27 10.16
CA PRO A 92 4.90 -4.61 11.40
C PRO A 92 4.46 -3.14 11.50
N GLU A 93 4.31 -2.46 10.36
CA GLU A 93 3.94 -1.04 10.29
C GLU A 93 2.43 -0.80 10.18
N ILE A 94 1.63 -1.83 9.92
CA ILE A 94 0.15 -1.72 9.77
C ILE A 94 -0.63 -2.62 10.73
N GLY A 95 0.07 -3.43 11.51
CA GLY A 95 -0.57 -4.44 12.36
C GLY A 95 -1.60 -3.87 13.34
N SER A 96 -2.54 -4.72 13.76
CA SER A 96 -3.69 -4.33 14.61
C SER A 96 -3.34 -3.84 16.03
N SER A 97 -2.06 -3.83 16.39
CA SER A 97 -1.51 -3.29 17.63
C SER A 97 -0.61 -2.07 17.42
N ARG A 98 -0.40 -1.65 16.16
CA ARG A 98 0.50 -0.55 15.81
C ARG A 98 -0.18 0.78 16.06
N THR A 99 0.17 1.41 17.18
CA THR A 99 -0.55 2.61 17.69
C THR A 99 -0.49 3.80 16.75
N GLN A 100 0.65 4.03 16.08
CA GLN A 100 0.79 5.10 15.10
C GLN A 100 -0.15 4.88 13.91
N PHE A 101 -0.12 3.69 13.30
CA PHE A 101 -1.01 3.38 12.18
C PHE A 101 -2.49 3.56 12.53
N LEU A 102 -2.93 3.00 13.66
CA LEU A 102 -4.32 3.13 14.12
C LEU A 102 -4.71 4.59 14.39
N ASN A 103 -3.80 5.39 14.96
CA ASN A 103 -3.99 6.83 15.12
C ASN A 103 -4.18 7.54 13.77
N ARG A 104 -3.33 7.23 12.78
CA ARG A 104 -3.45 7.77 11.42
C ARG A 104 -4.77 7.36 10.76
N MET A 105 -5.19 6.10 10.90
CA MET A 105 -6.46 5.62 10.35
C MET A 105 -7.68 6.30 10.99
N VAL A 106 -7.64 6.56 12.30
CA VAL A 106 -8.67 7.37 12.96
C VAL A 106 -8.73 8.79 12.39
N GLY A 107 -7.58 9.42 12.14
CA GLY A 107 -7.50 10.73 11.49
C GLY A 107 -8.02 10.72 10.05
N PHE A 108 -7.68 9.68 9.27
CA PHE A 108 -8.16 9.46 7.89
C PHE A 108 -9.69 9.36 7.86
N VAL A 109 -10.27 8.54 8.73
CA VAL A 109 -11.72 8.31 8.82
C VAL A 109 -12.47 9.61 9.16
N ASP A 110 -11.94 10.41 10.07
CA ASP A 110 -12.53 11.70 10.42
C ASP A 110 -12.43 12.72 9.28
N ARG A 111 -11.25 12.79 8.64
CA ARG A 111 -10.98 13.73 7.54
C ARG A 111 -11.87 13.48 6.34
N HIS A 112 -12.02 12.21 5.94
CA HIS A 112 -12.74 11.85 4.72
C HIS A 112 -14.18 11.45 4.96
N ARG A 113 -14.63 11.40 6.22
CA ARG A 113 -16.00 11.05 6.61
C ARG A 113 -16.44 9.69 6.05
N VAL A 114 -15.50 8.76 5.92
CA VAL A 114 -15.72 7.40 5.40
C VAL A 114 -15.35 6.40 6.50
N ALA A 115 -16.26 5.47 6.80
CA ALA A 115 -15.97 4.41 7.75
C ALA A 115 -14.90 3.49 7.18
N VAL A 116 -14.02 2.96 8.03
CA VAL A 116 -12.99 2.01 7.61
C VAL A 116 -13.11 0.74 8.43
N GLU A 117 -13.28 -0.38 7.75
CA GLU A 117 -13.10 -1.71 8.30
C GLU A 117 -11.72 -2.22 7.89
N LEU A 118 -10.87 -2.48 8.90
CA LEU A 118 -9.55 -3.09 8.71
C LEU A 118 -9.67 -4.57 8.98
N VAL A 119 -9.36 -5.38 7.98
CA VAL A 119 -9.35 -6.85 8.06
C VAL A 119 -7.93 -7.34 7.89
N TYR A 120 -7.42 -8.00 8.93
CA TYR A 120 -6.07 -8.51 9.03
C TYR A 120 -6.06 -9.98 8.66
N LEU A 121 -5.36 -10.32 7.58
CA LEU A 121 -5.11 -11.70 7.21
C LEU A 121 -4.23 -12.37 8.28
N PRO A 122 -4.49 -13.64 8.61
CA PRO A 122 -3.64 -14.39 9.52
C PRO A 122 -2.18 -14.47 9.02
N PRO A 123 -1.20 -14.64 9.92
CA PRO A 123 0.19 -14.89 9.53
C PRO A 123 0.30 -16.02 8.52
N CYS A 124 1.20 -15.88 7.55
CA CYS A 124 1.42 -16.83 6.46
C CYS A 124 0.23 -17.01 5.47
N HIS A 125 -0.77 -16.12 5.51
CA HIS A 125 -1.93 -16.16 4.61
C HIS A 125 -1.97 -14.99 3.61
N SER A 126 -0.90 -14.19 3.49
CA SER A 126 -0.81 -13.08 2.53
C SER A 126 -1.02 -13.52 1.08
N LYS A 127 -0.71 -14.78 0.71
CA LYS A 127 -0.98 -15.36 -0.63
C LYS A 127 -2.45 -15.26 -1.08
N TYR A 128 -3.38 -15.10 -0.15
CA TYR A 128 -4.81 -14.92 -0.44
C TYR A 128 -5.18 -13.46 -0.70
N ASN A 129 -4.35 -12.50 -0.28
CA ASN A 129 -4.51 -11.10 -0.65
C ASN A 129 -4.25 -10.94 -2.15
N PRO A 130 -5.23 -10.49 -2.95
CA PRO A 130 -5.04 -10.34 -4.39
C PRO A 130 -3.90 -9.40 -4.78
N ILE A 131 -3.53 -8.45 -3.92
CA ILE A 131 -2.41 -7.55 -4.20
C ILE A 131 -1.06 -8.28 -4.27
N GLU A 132 -0.86 -9.36 -3.52
CA GLU A 132 0.37 -10.17 -3.60
C GLU A 132 0.55 -10.80 -4.99
N ARG A 133 -0.56 -11.19 -5.64
CA ARG A 133 -0.51 -11.67 -7.02
C ARG A 133 -0.23 -10.53 -7.99
N CYS A 134 -0.75 -9.34 -7.71
CA CYS A 134 -0.47 -8.15 -8.50
C CYS A 134 1.03 -7.79 -8.43
N TRP A 135 1.63 -7.85 -7.24
CA TRP A 135 3.08 -7.70 -7.06
C TRP A 135 3.88 -8.75 -7.80
N GLY A 136 3.48 -10.03 -7.74
CA GLY A 136 4.16 -11.08 -8.51
C GLY A 136 4.08 -10.89 -10.02
N ILE A 137 2.99 -10.31 -10.53
CA ILE A 137 2.88 -9.93 -11.95
C ILE A 137 3.82 -8.76 -12.28
N LEU A 138 3.86 -7.73 -11.42
CA LEU A 138 4.80 -6.62 -11.59
C LEU A 138 6.25 -7.10 -11.59
N GLU A 139 6.60 -7.98 -10.64
CA GLU A 139 7.92 -8.57 -10.54
C GLU A 139 8.32 -9.30 -11.82
N ARG A 140 7.43 -10.14 -12.36
CA ARG A 140 7.67 -10.83 -13.64
C ARG A 140 7.69 -9.88 -14.85
N HIS A 141 6.98 -8.77 -14.79
CA HIS A 141 6.88 -7.82 -15.90
C HIS A 141 8.21 -7.12 -16.18
N TRP A 142 8.98 -6.80 -15.15
CA TRP A 142 10.23 -6.03 -15.28
C TRP A 142 11.51 -6.80 -14.90
N ASN A 143 11.44 -8.09 -14.56
CA ASN A 143 12.62 -8.82 -14.07
C ASN A 143 13.70 -9.03 -15.16
N GLY A 144 13.33 -8.96 -16.44
CA GLY A 144 14.26 -8.95 -17.57
C GLY A 144 14.74 -7.55 -17.98
N ALA A 145 14.33 -6.50 -17.27
CA ALA A 145 14.67 -5.12 -17.58
C ALA A 145 15.70 -4.53 -16.61
N LEU A 146 16.49 -3.56 -17.09
CA LEU A 146 17.28 -2.71 -16.22
C LEU A 146 16.41 -1.60 -15.63
N LEU A 147 16.43 -1.51 -14.30
CA LEU A 147 15.80 -0.44 -13.54
C LEU A 147 16.89 0.51 -13.04
N SER A 148 17.59 1.13 -13.99
CA SER A 148 18.79 1.94 -13.79
C SER A 148 18.50 3.24 -13.01
N SER A 149 17.29 3.78 -13.18
CA SER A 149 16.85 5.00 -12.51
C SER A 149 15.46 4.84 -11.89
N VAL A 150 15.09 5.76 -10.99
CA VAL A 150 13.72 5.83 -10.45
C VAL A 150 12.70 6.01 -11.58
N ALA A 151 13.03 6.83 -12.59
CA ALA A 151 12.17 7.02 -13.76
C ALA A 151 11.92 5.69 -14.51
N ASP A 152 12.93 4.81 -14.60
CA ASP A 152 12.76 3.49 -15.21
C ASP A 152 11.83 2.60 -14.40
N VAL A 153 11.97 2.59 -13.07
CA VAL A 153 11.06 1.85 -12.17
C VAL A 153 9.61 2.30 -12.40
N LEU A 154 9.35 3.61 -12.35
CA LEU A 154 8.00 4.14 -12.51
C LEU A 154 7.43 3.86 -13.90
N ARG A 155 8.25 3.97 -14.95
CA ARG A 155 7.85 3.68 -16.33
C ARG A 155 7.50 2.21 -16.51
N TRP A 156 8.35 1.30 -16.03
CA TRP A 156 8.09 -0.14 -16.11
C TRP A 156 6.85 -0.53 -15.31
N ALA A 157 6.72 -0.04 -14.06
CA ALA A 157 5.50 -0.24 -13.28
C ALA A 157 4.26 0.28 -14.01
N GLY A 158 4.32 1.44 -14.65
CA GLY A 158 3.18 2.01 -15.39
C GLY A 158 2.76 1.23 -16.65
N THR A 159 3.60 0.32 -17.15
CA THR A 159 3.30 -0.49 -18.34
C THR A 159 2.80 -1.89 -18.03
N MET A 160 2.90 -2.35 -16.78
CA MET A 160 2.28 -3.62 -16.40
C MET A 160 0.75 -3.53 -16.50
N THR A 161 0.09 -4.68 -16.61
CA THR A 161 -1.38 -4.73 -16.60
C THR A 161 -1.89 -5.73 -15.58
N TRP A 162 -2.94 -5.36 -14.86
CA TRP A 162 -3.74 -6.26 -14.04
C TRP A 162 -5.14 -6.32 -14.63
N ARG A 163 -5.55 -7.49 -15.11
CA ARG A 163 -6.86 -7.69 -15.78
C ARG A 163 -7.11 -6.67 -16.91
N GLY A 164 -6.06 -6.37 -17.69
CA GLY A 164 -6.10 -5.41 -18.79
C GLY A 164 -6.00 -3.93 -18.38
N LEU A 165 -6.05 -3.61 -17.08
CA LEU A 165 -5.91 -2.24 -16.58
C LEU A 165 -4.46 -1.93 -16.20
N ARG A 166 -4.01 -0.74 -16.57
CA ARG A 166 -2.71 -0.21 -16.15
C ARG A 166 -2.81 0.37 -14.73
N PRO A 167 -1.75 0.23 -13.92
CA PRO A 167 -1.72 0.84 -12.61
C PRO A 167 -1.63 2.37 -12.71
N ILE A 168 -2.19 3.05 -11.73
CA ILE A 168 -1.93 4.47 -11.50
C ILE A 168 -0.65 4.57 -10.68
N ILE A 169 0.35 5.31 -11.17
CA ILE A 169 1.68 5.41 -10.55
C ILE A 169 1.88 6.78 -9.92
N ARG A 170 2.32 6.81 -8.66
CA ARG A 170 2.73 8.00 -7.94
C ARG A 170 4.12 7.81 -7.33
N GLU A 171 4.79 8.92 -7.08
CA GLU A 171 6.07 8.97 -6.36
C GLU A 171 5.94 9.95 -5.20
N THR A 172 6.65 9.69 -4.10
CA THR A 172 6.84 10.66 -3.02
C THR A 172 8.30 10.72 -2.58
N THR A 173 8.81 11.94 -2.41
CA THR A 173 10.12 12.25 -1.85
C THR A 173 10.06 12.60 -0.36
N ALA A 174 8.86 12.52 0.25
CA ALA A 174 8.68 12.80 1.67
C ALA A 174 9.56 11.89 2.54
N VAL A 175 10.11 12.47 3.60
CA VAL A 175 10.95 11.77 4.57
C VAL A 175 10.07 11.23 5.69
N TYR A 176 10.25 9.95 5.99
CA TYR A 176 9.51 9.25 7.03
C TYR A 176 10.48 8.67 8.07
N GLU A 177 10.28 9.09 9.32
CA GLU A 177 11.10 8.69 10.46
C GLU A 177 10.65 7.37 11.07
N ARG A 178 11.61 6.58 11.54
CA ARG A 178 11.33 5.31 12.23
C ARG A 178 11.05 5.55 13.72
N GLY A 179 10.35 4.60 14.34
CA GLY A 179 10.19 4.55 15.80
C GLY A 179 9.12 5.47 16.36
N VAL A 180 8.34 6.14 15.52
CA VAL A 180 7.18 6.93 15.95
C VAL A 180 6.17 6.02 16.64
N ARG A 181 5.89 6.30 17.91
CA ARG A 181 4.97 5.52 18.74
C ARG A 181 4.22 6.42 19.71
N LEU A 182 2.91 6.20 19.81
CA LEU A 182 2.10 6.89 20.82
C LEU A 182 2.33 6.30 22.21
N THR A 183 2.36 7.17 23.20
CA THR A 183 2.26 6.77 24.61
C THR A 183 0.91 6.13 24.90
N LYS A 184 0.82 5.33 25.97
CA LYS A 184 -0.47 4.73 26.39
C LYS A 184 -1.54 5.78 26.64
N ALA A 185 -1.17 6.94 27.20
CA ALA A 185 -2.08 8.04 27.47
C ALA A 185 -2.63 8.65 26.16
N ALA A 186 -1.75 8.95 25.20
CA ALA A 186 -2.14 9.49 23.90
C ALA A 186 -2.98 8.50 23.08
N PHE A 187 -2.72 7.20 23.20
CA PHE A 187 -3.44 6.17 22.45
C PHE A 187 -4.82 5.82 23.05
N ARG A 188 -5.06 6.06 24.35
CA ARG A 188 -6.33 5.73 25.01
C ARG A 188 -7.58 6.27 24.28
N PRO A 189 -7.66 7.56 23.89
CA PRO A 189 -8.82 8.07 23.14
C PRO A 189 -8.94 7.45 21.74
N ILE A 190 -7.83 7.07 21.12
CA ILE A 190 -7.82 6.38 19.82
C ILE A 190 -8.38 4.96 19.98
N ALA A 191 -7.92 4.23 20.99
CA ALA A 191 -8.36 2.86 21.28
C ALA A 191 -9.87 2.77 21.53
N ALA A 192 -10.46 3.77 22.20
CA ALA A 192 -11.91 3.83 22.44
C ALA A 192 -12.75 3.90 21.15
N ARG A 193 -12.13 4.28 20.03
CA ARG A 193 -12.79 4.35 18.71
C ARG A 193 -12.62 3.09 17.86
N LEU A 194 -11.86 2.12 18.33
CA LEU A 194 -11.60 0.88 17.60
C LEU A 194 -12.64 -0.16 17.98
N THR A 195 -13.70 -0.29 17.17
CA THR A 195 -14.75 -1.28 17.40
C THR A 195 -14.31 -2.62 16.81
N ARG A 196 -13.85 -3.54 17.65
CA ARG A 196 -13.43 -4.88 17.22
C ARG A 196 -14.65 -5.74 16.83
N SER A 197 -14.48 -6.60 15.83
CA SER A 197 -15.52 -7.54 15.41
C SER A 197 -15.92 -8.48 16.56
N ARG A 198 -17.22 -8.80 16.66
CA ARG A 198 -17.73 -9.77 17.66
C ARG A 198 -17.30 -11.21 17.36
N THR A 199 -17.17 -11.57 16.09
CA THR A 199 -16.83 -12.92 15.65
C THR A 199 -15.33 -13.07 15.38
N LEU A 200 -14.65 -12.00 14.95
CA LEU A 200 -13.22 -11.99 14.62
C LEU A 200 -12.47 -10.84 15.33
N PRO A 201 -12.51 -10.73 16.67
CA PRO A 201 -11.95 -9.58 17.40
C PRO A 201 -10.44 -9.40 17.23
N LYS A 202 -9.72 -10.47 16.90
CA LYS A 202 -8.28 -10.38 16.60
C LYS A 202 -8.00 -9.85 15.19
N TRP A 203 -8.90 -10.11 14.24
CA TRP A 203 -8.65 -10.00 12.81
C TRP A 203 -9.47 -8.92 12.11
N SER A 204 -10.51 -8.37 12.74
CA SER A 204 -11.28 -7.28 12.16
C SER A 204 -11.59 -6.22 13.21
N LEU A 205 -11.42 -4.96 12.81
CA LEU A 205 -11.89 -3.80 13.57
C LEU A 205 -12.47 -2.75 12.61
N THR A 206 -13.45 -2.01 13.11
CA THR A 206 -14.09 -0.90 12.38
C THR A 206 -13.83 0.40 13.12
N ILE A 207 -13.64 1.46 12.35
CA ILE A 207 -13.51 2.84 12.82
C ILE A 207 -14.60 3.65 12.13
N GLN A 208 -15.46 4.29 12.92
CA GLN A 208 -16.53 5.16 12.44
C GLN A 208 -16.08 6.62 12.44
N PRO A 209 -16.51 7.46 11.48
CA PRO A 209 -16.34 8.90 11.55
C PRO A 209 -16.98 9.45 12.81
N LYS A 210 -16.40 10.50 13.41
CA LYS A 210 -17.09 11.24 14.48
C LYS A 210 -18.46 11.71 13.98
N GLY A 211 -19.49 11.69 14.83
CA GLY A 211 -20.76 12.35 14.51
C GLY A 211 -20.49 13.80 14.09
N LEU A 212 -21.27 14.32 13.13
CA LEU A 212 -21.34 15.78 12.97
C LEU A 212 -21.88 16.27 14.32
N GLY A 213 -21.05 16.97 15.10
CA GLY A 213 -21.52 17.59 16.34
C GLY A 213 -22.76 18.40 16.00
N ARG A 214 -23.84 18.15 16.74
CA ARG A 214 -24.94 19.10 16.82
C ARG A 214 -24.46 20.34 17.55
#